data_AF-A0A3L7UM57-F1
#
_entry.id   AF-A0A3L7UM57-F1
#
_cell.length_a   1.000
_cell.length_b   1.000
_cell.length_c   1.000
_cell.angle_alpha   90.00
_cell.angle_beta   90.00
_cell.angle_gamma   90.00
#
_symmetry.space_group_name_H-M   'P 1'
#
loop_
_entity.id
_entity.type
_entity.pdbx_description
1 polymer ?
#
loop_
_entity_poly.entity_id
_entity_poly.type
_entity_poly.pdbx_seq_one_letter_code
_entity_poly.pdbx_strand_id
1 'polypeptide(L)'
;MEVRRRVLTGELSKRAACREYEIHWQTLERILSHAEPPGYQKTKPRSSIVDAFEPINEEILKSDRQVHRKQRHTARRIFERLRDEHGYVGGETI
;
A
#
# COMPACT_ATOMS: atom_id res chain seq x y z
N MET A 1 -6.44 -25.08 -4.15
CA MET A 1 -7.39 -25.02 -3.01
C MET A 1 -8.45 -26.11 -3.15
N GLU A 2 -8.50 -27.06 -2.22
CA GLU A 2 -9.37 -28.26 -2.28
C GLU A 2 -10.87 -27.92 -2.15
N VAL A 3 -11.24 -27.04 -1.21
CA VAL A 3 -12.63 -26.58 -1.00
C VAL A 3 -13.27 -26.03 -2.27
N ARG A 4 -12.55 -25.16 -2.99
CA ARG A 4 -13.02 -24.56 -4.26
C ARG A 4 -13.31 -25.63 -5.31
N ARG A 5 -12.41 -26.60 -5.47
CA ARG A 5 -12.56 -27.69 -6.44
C ARG A 5 -13.82 -28.50 -6.13
N ARG A 6 -13.98 -28.96 -4.90
CA ARG A 6 -15.12 -29.81 -4.50
C ARG A 6 -16.46 -29.09 -4.67
N VAL A 7 -16.52 -27.79 -4.39
CA VAL A 7 -17.74 -26.98 -4.59
C VAL A 7 -18.04 -26.72 -6.07
N LEU A 8 -17.02 -26.47 -6.90
CA LEU A 8 -17.21 -26.22 -8.34
C LEU A 8 -17.52 -27.49 -9.14
N THR A 9 -16.96 -28.64 -8.74
CA THR A 9 -17.25 -29.95 -9.34
C THR A 9 -18.61 -30.51 -8.90
N GLY A 10 -19.26 -29.90 -7.90
CA GLY A 10 -20.57 -30.32 -7.40
C GLY A 10 -20.53 -31.47 -6.37
N GLU A 11 -19.34 -31.84 -5.89
CA GLU A 11 -19.18 -32.86 -4.83
C GLU A 11 -19.73 -32.38 -3.49
N LEU A 12 -19.69 -31.07 -3.23
CA LEU A 12 -20.20 -30.45 -2.01
C LEU A 12 -21.06 -29.23 -2.32
N SER A 13 -22.20 -29.11 -1.63
CA SER A 13 -22.95 -27.85 -1.60
C SER A 13 -22.18 -26.78 -0.80
N LYS A 14 -22.42 -25.49 -1.08
CA LYS A 14 -21.80 -24.38 -0.34
C LYS A 14 -22.00 -24.52 1.18
N ARG A 15 -23.19 -24.94 1.63
CA ARG A 15 -23.51 -25.15 3.05
C ARG A 15 -22.76 -26.34 3.65
N ALA A 16 -22.60 -27.42 2.89
CA ALA A 16 -21.83 -28.58 3.33
C ALA A 16 -20.35 -28.22 3.47
N ALA A 17 -19.79 -27.47 2.51
CA ALA A 17 -18.42 -26.98 2.57
C ALA A 17 -18.15 -26.09 3.80
N CYS A 18 -19.07 -25.17 4.17
CA CYS A 18 -18.91 -24.38 5.39
C CYS A 18 -18.87 -25.23 6.67
N ARG A 19 -19.63 -26.33 6.72
CA ARG A 19 -19.67 -27.24 7.89
C ARG A 19 -18.45 -28.15 7.95
N GLU A 20 -18.04 -28.71 6.81
CA GLU A 20 -16.94 -29.67 6.73
C GLU A 20 -15.58 -29.01 6.92
N TYR A 21 -15.40 -27.81 6.37
CA TYR A 21 -14.15 -27.06 6.47
C TYR A 21 -14.18 -25.99 7.58
N GLU A 22 -15.26 -25.92 8.37
CA GLU A 22 -15.45 -24.96 9.47
C GLU A 22 -15.14 -23.49 9.09
N ILE A 23 -15.46 -23.12 7.84
CA ILE A 23 -15.23 -21.77 7.31
C ILE A 23 -16.51 -20.93 7.32
N HIS A 24 -16.36 -19.64 7.65
CA HIS A 24 -17.44 -18.67 7.55
C HIS A 24 -17.89 -18.47 6.08
N TRP A 25 -19.17 -18.15 5.87
CA TRP A 25 -19.76 -18.03 4.54
C TRP A 25 -19.04 -17.02 3.64
N GLN A 26 -18.60 -15.88 4.20
CA GLN A 26 -17.83 -14.86 3.45
C GLN A 26 -16.46 -15.37 3.02
N THR A 27 -15.84 -16.22 3.83
CA THR A 27 -14.55 -16.84 3.48
C THR A 27 -14.72 -17.81 2.33
N LEU A 28 -15.78 -18.63 2.36
CA LEU A 28 -16.13 -19.50 1.23
C LEU A 28 -16.40 -18.69 -0.04
N GLU A 29 -17.13 -17.59 0.05
CA GLU A 29 -17.39 -16.71 -1.09
C GLU A 29 -16.08 -16.16 -1.68
N ARG A 30 -15.17 -15.64 -0.84
CA ARG A 30 -13.84 -15.19 -1.27
C ARG A 30 -13.02 -16.30 -1.95
N ILE A 31 -13.07 -17.52 -1.41
CA ILE A 31 -12.39 -18.70 -1.97
C ILE A 31 -12.96 -19.06 -3.35
N LEU A 32 -14.27 -18.92 -3.55
CA LEU A 32 -14.91 -19.19 -4.83
C LEU A 32 -14.62 -18.08 -5.86
N SER A 33 -14.59 -16.82 -5.43
CA SER A 33 -14.33 -15.66 -6.30
C SER A 33 -12.87 -15.57 -6.76
N HIS A 34 -11.90 -15.97 -5.95
CA HIS A 34 -10.47 -15.84 -6.27
C HIS A 34 -9.80 -17.20 -6.54
N ALA A 35 -9.10 -17.34 -7.67
CA ALA A 35 -8.43 -18.59 -8.06
C ALA A 35 -7.32 -18.99 -7.08
N GLU A 36 -6.62 -17.99 -6.58
CA GLU A 36 -5.67 -18.08 -5.47
C GLU A 36 -6.12 -17.11 -4.37
N PRO A 37 -5.84 -17.38 -3.09
CA PRO A 37 -6.13 -16.43 -2.03
C PRO A 37 -5.53 -15.08 -2.41
N PRO A 38 -6.31 -13.99 -2.40
CA PRO A 38 -5.73 -12.68 -2.61
C PRO A 38 -4.62 -12.50 -1.57
N GLY A 39 -3.45 -12.08 -2.03
CA GLY A 39 -2.34 -11.72 -1.15
C GLY A 39 -2.74 -10.60 -0.18
N TYR A 40 -1.77 -10.07 0.56
CA TYR A 40 -2.04 -8.98 1.48
C TYR A 40 -2.70 -7.78 0.77
N GLN A 41 -3.95 -7.47 1.15
CA GLN A 41 -4.71 -6.34 0.62
C GLN A 41 -4.83 -5.25 1.69
N LYS A 42 -4.41 -4.03 1.34
CA LYS A 42 -4.70 -2.82 2.12
C LYS A 42 -5.90 -2.12 1.49
N THR A 43 -6.89 -1.74 2.30
CA THR A 43 -8.06 -0.96 1.82
C THR A 43 -7.64 0.44 1.37
N LYS A 44 -6.63 1.02 2.01
CA LYS A 44 -6.01 2.31 1.66
C LYS A 44 -4.51 2.24 1.93
N PRO A 45 -3.67 2.97 1.17
CA PRO A 45 -2.28 3.14 1.54
C PRO A 45 -2.20 3.79 2.94
N ARG A 46 -1.19 3.38 3.72
CA ARG A 46 -0.90 4.03 5.00
C ARG A 46 -0.28 5.39 4.68
N SER A 47 -0.87 6.47 5.19
CA SER A 47 -0.29 7.80 5.04
C SER A 47 1.06 7.86 5.73
N SER A 48 2.08 8.33 5.00
CA SER A 48 3.38 8.68 5.57
C SER A 48 3.35 10.11 6.09
N ILE A 49 4.23 10.41 7.04
CA ILE A 49 4.48 11.80 7.50
C ILE A 49 4.97 12.65 6.31
N VAL A 50 5.67 12.04 5.37
CA VAL A 50 6.20 12.69 4.15
C VAL A 50 5.08 13.19 3.22
N ASP A 51 3.93 12.53 3.19
CA ASP A 51 2.85 12.84 2.24
C ASP A 51 2.35 14.29 2.41
N ALA A 52 2.38 14.82 3.63
CA ALA A 52 2.00 16.21 3.91
C ALA A 52 2.98 17.26 3.32
N PHE A 53 4.23 16.86 3.05
CA PHE A 53 5.30 17.72 2.56
C PHE A 53 5.61 17.53 1.07
N GLU A 54 4.88 16.64 0.39
CA GLU A 54 5.01 16.42 -1.05
C GLU A 54 4.91 17.72 -1.87
N PRO A 55 3.97 18.65 -1.61
CA PRO A 55 3.87 19.89 -2.38
C PRO A 55 5.10 20.79 -2.24
N ILE A 56 5.68 20.85 -1.04
CA ILE A 56 6.87 21.64 -0.74
C ILE A 56 8.09 21.04 -1.45
N ASN A 57 8.22 19.72 -1.42
CA ASN A 57 9.27 19.00 -2.14
C ASN A 57 9.18 19.25 -3.65
N GLU A 58 7.98 19.21 -4.22
CA GLU A 58 7.78 19.51 -5.64
C GLU A 58 8.19 20.94 -6.00
N GLU A 59 7.86 21.93 -5.16
CA GLU A 59 8.25 23.32 -5.38
C GLU A 59 9.78 23.52 -5.33
N ILE A 60 10.44 22.91 -4.34
CA ILE A 60 11.91 22.97 -4.21
C ILE A 60 12.57 22.31 -5.42
N LEU A 61 12.10 21.12 -5.82
CA LEU A 61 12.64 20.41 -6.99
C LEU A 61 12.38 21.16 -8.30
N LYS A 62 11.23 21.84 -8.43
CA LYS A 62 10.92 22.65 -9.61
C LYS A 62 11.84 23.86 -9.69
N SER A 63 12.12 24.51 -8.58
CA SER A 63 13.06 25.63 -8.50
C SER A 63 14.49 25.18 -8.84
N ASP A 64 14.91 24.02 -8.35
CA ASP A 64 16.22 23.43 -8.64
C ASP A 64 16.42 23.12 -10.12
N ARG A 65 15.36 22.75 -10.84
CA ARG A 65 15.45 22.52 -12.27
C ARG A 65 15.76 23.80 -13.07
N GLN A 66 15.38 24.97 -12.55
CA GLN A 66 15.62 26.27 -13.21
C GLN A 66 17.04 26.79 -13.00
N VAL A 67 17.76 26.31 -11.99
CA VAL A 67 19.15 26.72 -11.71
C VAL A 67 20.16 25.76 -12.33
N HIS A 68 21.39 26.23 -12.49
CA HIS A 68 22.49 25.42 -13.00
C HIS A 68 22.74 24.22 -12.09
N ARG A 69 23.18 23.08 -12.65
CA ARG A 69 23.37 21.81 -11.91
C ARG A 69 24.20 21.95 -10.63
N LYS A 70 25.17 22.88 -10.59
CA LYS A 70 26.02 23.15 -9.42
C LYS A 70 25.30 23.85 -8.25
N GLN A 71 24.13 24.45 -8.49
CA GLN A 71 23.33 25.20 -7.51
C GLN A 71 22.09 24.43 -7.04
N ARG A 72 21.86 23.22 -7.54
CA ARG A 72 20.76 22.37 -7.11
C ARG A 72 21.00 21.87 -5.69
N HIS A 73 19.94 21.80 -4.91
CA HIS A 73 20.01 21.25 -3.57
C HIS A 73 20.26 19.73 -3.64
N THR A 74 21.05 19.23 -2.71
CA THR A 74 21.18 17.79 -2.47
C THR A 74 20.00 17.29 -1.65
N ALA A 75 19.72 15.99 -1.66
CA ALA A 75 18.65 15.41 -0.85
C ALA A 75 18.75 15.81 0.63
N ARG A 76 19.96 15.78 1.20
CA ARG A 76 20.25 16.26 2.56
C ARG A 76 19.86 17.71 2.78
N ARG A 77 20.15 18.59 1.81
CA ARG A 77 19.84 20.02 1.91
C ARG A 77 18.33 20.28 1.81
N ILE A 78 17.61 19.52 0.97
CA ILE A 78 16.15 19.57 0.91
C ILE A 78 15.56 19.12 2.26
N PHE A 79 16.06 18.02 2.84
CA PHE A 79 15.64 17.54 4.16
C PHE A 79 15.89 18.56 5.28
N GLU A 80 17.08 19.17 5.34
CA GLU A 80 17.39 20.23 6.31
C GLU A 80 16.39 21.38 6.21
N ARG A 81 16.04 21.83 4.99
CA ARG A 81 15.04 22.88 4.78
C ARG A 81 13.63 22.44 5.19
N LEU A 82 13.21 21.21 4.88
CA LEU A 82 11.93 20.69 5.35
C LEU A 82 11.83 20.67 6.88
N ARG A 83 12.91 20.29 7.57
CA ARG A 83 12.96 20.25 9.03
C ARG A 83 12.96 21.66 9.62
N ASP A 84 13.83 22.53 9.11
CA ASP A 84 14.12 23.84 9.71
C ASP A 84 13.06 24.89 9.32
N GLU A 85 12.54 24.87 8.09
CA GLU A 85 11.56 25.85 7.58
C GLU A 85 10.11 25.36 7.73
N HIS A 86 9.87 24.04 7.57
CA HIS A 86 8.50 23.49 7.51
C HIS A 86 8.15 22.55 8.69
N GLY A 87 9.07 22.33 9.63
CA GLY A 87 8.81 21.54 10.83
C GLY A 87 8.65 20.04 10.60
N TYR A 88 9.33 19.49 9.58
CA TYR A 88 9.32 18.04 9.34
C TYR A 88 9.92 17.27 10.53
N VAL A 89 9.13 16.35 11.09
CA VAL A 89 9.49 15.55 12.28
C VAL A 89 9.99 14.15 11.96
N GLY A 90 10.05 13.78 10.68
CA GLY A 90 10.53 12.46 10.26
C GLY A 90 12.05 12.37 10.16
N GLY A 91 12.57 11.16 9.99
CA GLY A 91 13.99 10.90 9.75
C GLY A 91 14.37 11.05 8.27
N GLU A 92 15.67 11.19 8.01
CA GLU A 92 16.26 11.14 6.66
C GLU A 92 16.31 9.70 6.10
N THR A 93 16.30 8.69 6.97
CA THR A 93 16.34 7.26 6.63
C THR A 93 14.99 6.60 6.92
N ILE A 94 14.49 5.82 5.97
CA ILE A 94 13.29 4.96 6.08
C ILE A 94 13.70 3.54 6.48
#